data_AF-A0A660WHL5-F1
#
_entry.id   AF-A0A660WHL5-F1
#
_cell.length_a   1.000
_cell.length_b   1.000
_cell.length_c   1.000
_cell.angle_alpha   90.00
_cell.angle_beta   90.00
_cell.angle_gamma   90.00
#
_symmetry.space_group_name_H-M   'P 1'
#
loop_
_entity.id
_entity.type
_entity.pdbx_description
1 polymer ?
#
loop_
_entity_poly.entity_id
_entity_poly.type
_entity_poly.pdbx_seq_one_letter_code
_entity_poly.pdbx_strand_id
1 'polypeptide(L)'
;MNELPQGDMELASRPLTAGEARTWFGKKSREQTDKRMTAKEAVEKFVHDGDYVGIGGFGHVRVPMALICEIVRRKKRNLRIAGHTACHDLDFLMAGGCVSHVDVAYSFGHELRPVRTRVGDRLIKAGKLSTQEWSNASFSWRYKAAAMGVSFIPVKVMLGTDTFKYSGAKTVRCPFTGEIYCALPALYPDVVLMHVPRADKYGNCQIEGISIADKDVARAGKRVIVSAEEIIDNSAIRENPHLTMIPYFCVDAVVHQPYGSHPCEMPGSYWFDEEVIAEYLKATQSEEDTAAYVKKYVYDVKDFNEYLQLVGGEEKMKRLERIERFEESPPYPW
;
A
#
# COMPACT_ATOMS: atom_id res chain seq x y z
N MET A 1 27.45 -6.75 -23.90
CA MET A 1 26.02 -6.72 -23.54
C MET A 1 25.38 -5.63 -24.39
N ASN A 2 24.37 -5.95 -25.20
CA ASN A 2 23.60 -4.93 -25.91
C ASN A 2 22.84 -4.11 -24.86
N GLU A 3 23.20 -2.84 -24.67
CA GLU A 3 22.47 -1.95 -23.78
C GLU A 3 21.10 -1.67 -24.41
N LEU A 4 20.03 -2.25 -23.85
CA LEU A 4 18.66 -1.98 -24.27
C LEU A 4 18.35 -0.49 -24.01
N PRO A 5 17.87 0.28 -25.01
CA PRO A 5 17.58 1.70 -24.82
C PRO A 5 16.36 1.91 -23.90
N GLN A 6 15.47 0.93 -23.82
CA GLN A 6 14.27 0.90 -22.98
C GLN A 6 13.91 -0.54 -22.61
N GLY A 7 13.12 -0.70 -21.53
CA GLY A 7 12.47 -1.97 -21.23
C GLY A 7 11.33 -2.28 -22.21
N ASP A 8 10.84 -3.52 -22.12
CA ASP A 8 9.87 -4.12 -23.04
C ASP A 8 8.41 -3.73 -22.70
N MET A 9 8.17 -3.17 -21.51
CA MET A 9 6.81 -2.90 -21.01
C MET A 9 6.42 -1.42 -21.16
N GLU A 10 5.12 -1.15 -21.25
CA GLU A 10 4.58 0.20 -21.16
C GLU A 10 4.28 0.59 -19.71
N LEU A 11 4.47 1.85 -19.35
CA LEU A 11 4.20 2.32 -17.99
C LEU A 11 2.74 2.06 -17.58
N ALA A 12 2.56 1.27 -16.52
CA ALA A 12 1.27 0.95 -15.93
C ALA A 12 0.49 2.16 -15.40
N SER A 13 1.17 3.27 -15.08
CA SER A 13 0.55 4.56 -14.76
C SER A 13 0.94 5.60 -15.80
N ARG A 14 -0.01 6.48 -16.14
CA ARG A 14 0.28 7.61 -17.03
C ARG A 14 1.30 8.52 -16.31
N PRO A 15 2.49 8.75 -16.86
CA PRO A 15 3.41 9.73 -16.30
C PRO A 15 2.78 11.12 -16.41
N LEU A 16 2.85 11.88 -15.33
CA LEU A 16 2.53 13.31 -15.37
C LEU A 16 3.81 14.10 -15.58
N THR A 17 3.73 15.15 -16.39
CA THR A 17 4.74 16.20 -16.36
C THR A 17 4.71 16.90 -15.00
N ALA A 18 5.85 17.48 -14.59
CA ALA A 18 5.91 18.31 -13.39
C ALA A 18 4.86 19.45 -13.40
N GLY A 19 4.56 20.02 -14.58
CA GLY A 19 3.56 21.07 -14.75
C GLY A 19 2.12 20.57 -14.55
N GLU A 20 1.78 19.42 -15.12
CA GLU A 20 0.47 18.78 -14.90
C GLU A 20 0.29 18.41 -13.42
N ALA A 21 1.31 17.81 -12.81
CA ALA A 21 1.29 17.48 -11.38
C ALA A 21 1.07 18.74 -10.55
N ARG A 22 1.85 19.81 -10.75
CA ARG A 22 1.69 21.08 -10.05
C ARG A 22 0.28 21.65 -10.19
N THR A 23 -0.29 21.60 -11.40
CA THR A 23 -1.65 22.08 -11.65
C THR A 23 -2.69 21.25 -10.91
N TRP A 24 -2.50 19.93 -10.87
CA TRP A 24 -3.39 19.02 -10.14
C TRP A 24 -3.34 19.27 -8.63
N PHE A 25 -2.13 19.21 -8.04
CA PHE A 25 -1.93 19.41 -6.60
C PHE A 25 -2.27 20.83 -6.15
N GLY A 26 -2.12 21.82 -7.02
CA GLY A 26 -2.53 23.21 -6.77
C GLY A 26 -4.04 23.40 -6.57
N LYS A 27 -4.88 22.43 -7.00
CA LYS A 27 -6.33 22.44 -6.78
C LYS A 27 -6.75 21.86 -5.44
N LYS A 28 -5.86 21.14 -4.73
CA LYS A 28 -6.20 20.58 -3.41
C LYS A 28 -6.43 21.70 -2.41
N SER A 29 -7.49 21.58 -1.61
CA SER A 29 -7.74 22.52 -0.51
C SER A 29 -6.61 22.43 0.51
N ARG A 30 -6.18 23.61 0.99
CA ARG A 30 -5.24 23.74 2.12
C ARG A 30 -5.95 24.17 3.40
N GLU A 31 -7.28 24.12 3.40
CA GLU A 31 -8.06 24.42 4.59
C GLU A 31 -8.01 23.25 5.58
N GLN A 32 -7.95 23.57 6.86
CA GLN A 32 -8.02 22.59 7.95
C GLN A 32 -9.49 22.31 8.28
N THR A 33 -10.13 21.50 7.45
CA THR A 33 -11.50 21.00 7.67
C THR A 33 -11.49 19.63 8.31
N ASP A 34 -12.56 19.25 9.01
CA ASP A 34 -12.71 17.88 9.50
C ASP A 34 -12.82 16.91 8.32
N LYS A 35 -11.89 15.96 8.23
CA LYS A 35 -11.81 14.94 7.16
C LYS A 35 -12.18 13.56 7.66
N ARG A 36 -12.67 13.45 8.90
CA ARG A 36 -13.07 12.17 9.48
C ARG A 36 -14.30 11.64 8.77
N MET A 37 -14.24 10.37 8.40
CA MET A 37 -15.37 9.64 7.80
C MET A 37 -15.18 8.15 8.03
N THR A 38 -16.21 7.37 7.73
CA THR A 38 -16.14 5.90 7.79
C THR A 38 -15.28 5.33 6.66
N ALA A 39 -14.76 4.11 6.84
CA ALA A 39 -14.03 3.41 5.78
C ALA A 39 -14.86 3.31 4.49
N LYS A 40 -16.16 3.01 4.63
CA LYS A 40 -17.12 2.96 3.52
C LYS A 40 -17.17 4.28 2.75
N GLU A 41 -17.42 5.39 3.45
CA GLU A 41 -17.50 6.72 2.81
C GLU A 41 -16.18 7.09 2.12
N ALA A 42 -15.04 6.81 2.75
CA ALA A 42 -13.73 7.08 2.19
C ALA A 42 -13.49 6.28 0.89
N VAL A 43 -13.73 4.96 0.91
CA VAL A 43 -13.53 4.10 -0.25
C VAL A 43 -14.52 4.43 -1.37
N GLU A 44 -15.79 4.70 -1.05
CA GLU A 44 -16.79 5.08 -2.04
C GLU A 44 -16.45 6.39 -2.74
N LYS A 45 -15.95 7.38 -1.98
CA LYS A 45 -15.66 8.72 -2.49
C LYS A 45 -14.33 8.83 -3.23
N PHE A 46 -13.30 8.09 -2.81
CA PHE A 46 -11.93 8.33 -3.25
C PHE A 46 -11.30 7.18 -4.02
N VAL A 47 -11.86 5.96 -4.01
CA VAL A 47 -11.36 4.83 -4.79
C VAL A 47 -12.29 4.56 -5.96
N HIS A 48 -11.77 4.59 -7.17
CA HIS A 48 -12.51 4.33 -8.40
C HIS A 48 -11.94 3.10 -9.13
N ASP A 49 -12.78 2.46 -9.93
CA ASP A 49 -12.32 1.38 -10.80
C ASP A 49 -11.28 1.89 -11.79
N GLY A 50 -10.24 1.10 -12.06
CA GLY A 50 -9.14 1.51 -12.94
C GLY A 50 -8.06 2.37 -12.27
N ASP A 51 -8.25 2.79 -11.02
CA ASP A 51 -7.26 3.60 -10.31
C ASP A 51 -5.92 2.87 -10.20
N TYR A 52 -4.85 3.63 -10.33
CA TYR A 52 -3.53 3.19 -9.94
C TYR A 52 -3.33 3.44 -8.44
N VAL A 53 -3.21 2.37 -7.65
CA VAL A 53 -3.21 2.40 -6.18
C VAL A 53 -1.80 2.27 -5.63
N GLY A 54 -1.42 3.21 -4.76
CA GLY A 54 -0.26 3.09 -3.88
C GLY A 54 -0.70 2.67 -2.48
N ILE A 55 0.09 1.84 -1.82
CA ILE A 55 -0.19 1.38 -0.45
C ILE A 55 1.04 1.71 0.41
N GLY A 56 0.81 2.33 1.57
CA GLY A 56 1.85 2.59 2.57
C GLY A 56 2.15 1.36 3.43
N GLY A 57 3.08 1.50 4.38
CA GLY A 57 3.56 0.35 5.14
C GLY A 57 4.59 -0.47 4.36
N PHE A 58 4.87 -1.68 4.84
CA PHE A 58 5.88 -2.56 4.25
C PHE A 58 5.62 -4.02 4.59
N GLY A 59 5.45 -4.87 3.58
CA GLY A 59 5.23 -6.31 3.77
C GLY A 59 3.94 -6.59 4.55
N HIS A 60 4.08 -6.88 5.84
CA HIS A 60 2.97 -7.12 6.78
C HIS A 60 2.92 -6.07 7.90
N VAL A 61 3.54 -4.91 7.72
CA VAL A 61 3.67 -3.88 8.77
C VAL A 61 2.91 -2.61 8.37
N ARG A 62 1.98 -2.17 9.23
CA ARG A 62 1.07 -1.02 9.02
C ARG A 62 0.29 -1.10 7.69
N VAL A 63 -0.15 -2.29 7.32
CA VAL A 63 -0.94 -2.49 6.11
C VAL A 63 -2.35 -1.97 6.36
N PRO A 64 -2.96 -1.15 5.48
CA PRO A 64 -4.32 -0.63 5.69
C PRO A 64 -5.42 -1.66 5.40
N MET A 65 -5.42 -2.77 6.14
CA MET A 65 -6.31 -3.91 5.90
C MET A 65 -7.78 -3.54 6.00
N ALA A 66 -8.16 -2.65 6.92
CA ALA A 66 -9.54 -2.19 6.98
C ALA A 66 -10.03 -1.48 5.71
N LEU A 67 -9.17 -0.66 5.08
CA LEU A 67 -9.48 0.00 3.81
C LEU A 67 -9.47 -1.02 2.65
N ILE A 68 -8.53 -1.97 2.66
CA ILE A 68 -8.43 -3.03 1.66
C ILE A 68 -9.66 -3.94 1.69
N CYS A 69 -10.10 -4.39 2.87
CA CYS A 69 -11.32 -5.17 3.04
C CYS A 69 -12.54 -4.39 2.53
N GLU A 70 -12.62 -3.08 2.77
CA GLU A 70 -13.70 -2.25 2.23
C GLU A 70 -13.66 -2.12 0.71
N ILE A 71 -12.49 -2.00 0.09
CA ILE A 71 -12.33 -2.04 -1.37
C ILE A 71 -12.87 -3.36 -1.95
N VAL A 72 -12.53 -4.49 -1.32
CA VAL A 72 -13.03 -5.81 -1.70
C VAL A 72 -14.55 -5.90 -1.52
N ARG A 73 -15.07 -5.44 -0.38
CA ARG A 73 -16.51 -5.42 -0.08
C ARG A 73 -17.32 -4.59 -1.06
N ARG A 74 -16.79 -3.43 -1.48
CA ARG A 74 -17.39 -2.57 -2.52
C ARG A 74 -17.14 -3.07 -3.94
N LYS A 75 -16.42 -4.18 -4.09
CA LYS A 75 -16.14 -4.85 -5.37
C LYS A 75 -15.52 -3.91 -6.39
N LYS A 76 -14.59 -3.06 -5.97
CA LYS A 76 -13.81 -2.24 -6.92
C LYS A 76 -13.06 -3.16 -7.89
N ARG A 77 -12.88 -2.73 -9.13
CA ARG A 77 -12.33 -3.55 -10.22
C ARG A 77 -11.26 -2.84 -11.01
N ASN A 78 -10.47 -3.64 -11.72
CA ASN A 78 -9.46 -3.19 -12.65
C ASN A 78 -8.40 -2.28 -12.02
N LEU A 79 -8.14 -2.43 -10.72
CA LEU A 79 -7.13 -1.66 -10.02
C LEU A 79 -5.74 -2.09 -10.51
N ARG A 80 -4.85 -1.10 -10.63
CA ARG A 80 -3.44 -1.31 -10.95
C ARG A 80 -2.64 -0.99 -9.70
N ILE A 81 -1.83 -1.92 -9.20
CA ILE A 81 -1.23 -1.80 -7.87
C ILE A 81 0.27 -1.52 -8.00
N ALA A 82 0.77 -0.53 -7.27
CA ALA A 82 2.20 -0.41 -6.98
C ALA A 82 2.59 -1.44 -5.91
N GLY A 83 3.16 -2.57 -6.32
CA GLY A 83 3.63 -3.64 -5.46
C GLY A 83 4.96 -3.31 -4.75
N HIS A 84 5.00 -2.19 -4.03
CA HIS A 84 6.15 -1.71 -3.28
C HIS A 84 6.27 -2.48 -1.95
N THR A 85 6.98 -3.61 -1.99
CA THR A 85 6.95 -4.65 -0.94
C THR A 85 5.53 -4.99 -0.51
N ALA A 86 4.72 -5.41 -1.48
CA ALA A 86 3.33 -5.77 -1.25
C ALA A 86 3.22 -7.28 -1.00
N CYS A 87 2.68 -7.65 0.15
CA CYS A 87 2.50 -9.04 0.55
C CYS A 87 1.00 -9.31 0.77
N HIS A 88 0.52 -9.20 2.01
CA HIS A 88 -0.87 -9.54 2.34
C HIS A 88 -1.87 -8.56 1.72
N ASP A 89 -1.51 -7.28 1.59
CA ASP A 89 -2.30 -6.25 0.94
C ASP A 89 -2.68 -6.60 -0.50
N LEU A 90 -1.66 -6.79 -1.34
CA LEU A 90 -1.85 -7.09 -2.75
C LEU A 90 -2.55 -8.44 -2.91
N ASP A 91 -2.13 -9.45 -2.14
CA ASP A 91 -2.70 -10.78 -2.27
C ASP A 91 -4.19 -10.80 -1.91
N PHE A 92 -4.59 -10.08 -0.86
CA PHE A 92 -5.99 -9.97 -0.48
C PHE A 92 -6.84 -9.21 -1.50
N LEU A 93 -6.30 -8.13 -2.09
CA LEU A 93 -6.94 -7.41 -3.20
C LEU A 93 -7.12 -8.31 -4.44
N MET A 94 -6.13 -9.16 -4.75
CA MET A 94 -6.22 -10.15 -5.81
C MET A 94 -7.26 -11.23 -5.50
N ALA A 95 -7.30 -11.75 -4.27
CA ALA A 95 -8.28 -12.74 -3.81
C ALA A 95 -9.72 -12.19 -3.90
N GLY A 96 -9.89 -10.89 -3.62
CA GLY A 96 -11.15 -10.16 -3.81
C GLY A 96 -11.52 -9.86 -5.27
N GLY A 97 -10.67 -10.22 -6.23
CA GLY A 97 -10.88 -10.00 -7.67
C GLY A 97 -10.82 -8.53 -8.08
N CYS A 98 -10.05 -7.69 -7.37
CA CYS A 98 -10.03 -6.24 -7.58
C CYS A 98 -8.94 -5.78 -8.56
N VAL A 99 -7.90 -6.60 -8.79
CA VAL A 99 -6.65 -6.20 -9.45
C VAL A 99 -6.58 -6.72 -10.88
N SER A 100 -6.12 -5.88 -11.82
CA SER A 100 -5.85 -6.24 -13.22
C SER A 100 -4.38 -6.11 -13.62
N HIS A 101 -3.59 -5.33 -12.88
CA HIS A 101 -2.17 -5.14 -13.12
C HIS A 101 -1.38 -4.94 -11.83
N VAL A 102 -0.15 -5.45 -11.78
CA VAL A 102 0.78 -5.19 -10.68
C VAL A 102 2.13 -4.73 -11.21
N ASP A 103 2.56 -3.62 -10.65
CA ASP A 103 3.87 -3.01 -10.79
C ASP A 103 4.76 -3.64 -9.70
N VAL A 104 5.47 -4.72 -10.01
CA VAL A 104 6.11 -5.64 -9.04
C VAL A 104 7.48 -5.14 -8.61
N ALA A 105 7.66 -4.91 -7.31
CA ALA A 105 8.96 -4.72 -6.69
C ALA A 105 9.39 -5.95 -5.88
N TYR A 106 8.48 -6.32 -4.99
CA TYR A 106 8.46 -7.58 -4.25
C TYR A 106 6.99 -7.86 -4.02
N SER A 107 6.51 -8.97 -4.59
CA SER A 107 5.09 -9.36 -4.58
C SER A 107 4.98 -10.88 -4.64
N PHE A 108 3.79 -11.42 -4.33
CA PHE A 108 3.48 -12.86 -4.36
C PHE A 108 4.23 -13.71 -3.31
N GLY A 109 5.10 -13.10 -2.51
CA GLY A 109 5.77 -13.70 -1.36
C GLY A 109 5.14 -13.23 -0.04
N HIS A 110 5.36 -14.00 1.03
CA HIS A 110 4.94 -13.65 2.40
C HIS A 110 6.14 -13.61 3.37
N GLU A 111 7.32 -13.30 2.85
CA GLU A 111 8.58 -13.07 3.57
C GLU A 111 8.95 -14.20 4.55
N LEU A 112 8.67 -13.99 5.84
CA LEU A 112 9.00 -14.89 6.95
C LEU A 112 8.21 -16.20 6.93
N ARG A 113 7.19 -16.30 6.08
CA ARG A 113 6.23 -17.41 6.07
C ARG A 113 6.55 -18.38 4.93
N PRO A 114 6.59 -19.70 5.19
CA PRO A 114 7.10 -20.68 4.25
C PRO A 114 6.17 -20.95 3.06
N VAL A 115 4.89 -20.58 3.17
CA VAL A 115 3.87 -20.86 2.16
C VAL A 115 3.63 -19.63 1.30
N ARG A 116 3.84 -19.76 -0.02
CA ARG A 116 3.41 -18.76 -1.00
C ARG A 116 1.93 -18.92 -1.32
N THR A 117 1.28 -17.78 -1.55
CA THR A 117 -0.07 -17.73 -2.15
C THR A 117 -0.07 -18.26 -3.59
N ARG A 118 -1.20 -18.85 -4.01
CA ARG A 118 -1.44 -19.27 -5.41
C ARG A 118 -2.42 -18.38 -6.16
N VAL A 119 -2.94 -17.32 -5.54
CA VAL A 119 -3.93 -16.43 -6.17
C VAL A 119 -3.33 -15.75 -7.40
N GLY A 120 -2.15 -15.11 -7.26
CA GLY A 120 -1.44 -14.48 -8.37
C GLY A 120 -1.15 -15.45 -9.52
N ASP A 121 -0.60 -16.64 -9.22
CA ASP A 121 -0.32 -17.70 -10.20
C ASP A 121 -1.58 -18.04 -11.03
N ARG A 122 -2.75 -18.17 -10.38
CA ARG A 122 -4.01 -18.46 -11.06
C ARG A 122 -4.46 -17.30 -11.95
N LEU A 123 -4.40 -16.07 -11.45
CA LEU A 123 -4.83 -14.89 -12.22
C LEU A 123 -3.94 -14.65 -13.44
N ILE A 124 -2.62 -14.83 -13.33
CA ILE A 124 -1.67 -14.72 -14.44
C ILE A 124 -1.96 -15.80 -15.49
N LYS A 125 -2.09 -17.07 -15.09
CA LYS A 125 -2.40 -18.18 -16.01
C LYS A 125 -3.74 -18.00 -16.71
N ALA A 126 -4.72 -17.40 -16.04
CA ALA A 126 -6.02 -17.09 -16.61
C ALA A 126 -6.03 -15.83 -17.50
N GLY A 127 -4.90 -15.13 -17.65
CA GLY A 127 -4.81 -13.87 -18.39
C GLY A 127 -5.58 -12.70 -17.75
N LYS A 128 -5.91 -12.79 -16.46
CA LYS A 128 -6.65 -11.78 -15.69
C LYS A 128 -5.74 -10.77 -14.99
N LEU A 129 -4.46 -11.10 -14.85
CA LEU A 129 -3.45 -10.26 -14.21
C LEU A 129 -2.24 -10.10 -15.12
N SER A 130 -1.84 -8.86 -15.35
CA SER A 130 -0.58 -8.51 -16.00
C SER A 130 0.41 -7.96 -14.99
N THR A 131 1.70 -8.10 -15.27
CA THR A 131 2.78 -7.66 -14.37
C THR A 131 3.89 -6.95 -15.14
N GLN A 132 4.53 -5.99 -14.50
CA GLN A 132 5.83 -5.47 -14.92
C GLN A 132 6.75 -5.31 -13.71
N GLU A 133 8.05 -5.22 -13.94
CA GLU A 133 9.04 -5.28 -12.86
C GLU A 133 9.76 -3.95 -12.62
N TRP A 134 10.09 -3.73 -11.35
CA TRP A 134 10.89 -2.61 -10.86
C TRP A 134 11.68 -3.11 -9.66
N SER A 135 12.81 -2.49 -9.32
CA SER A 135 13.44 -2.80 -8.02
C SER A 135 12.73 -2.04 -6.89
N ASN A 136 12.80 -2.54 -5.65
CA ASN A 136 12.29 -1.82 -4.47
C ASN A 136 12.86 -0.39 -4.35
N ALA A 137 14.17 -0.25 -4.56
CA ALA A 137 14.81 1.07 -4.58
C ALA A 137 14.23 1.97 -5.68
N SER A 138 13.98 1.41 -6.87
CA SER A 138 13.41 2.19 -7.97
C SER A 138 11.99 2.68 -7.66
N PHE A 139 11.12 1.90 -7.03
CA PHE A 139 9.81 2.38 -6.58
C PHE A 139 9.91 3.53 -5.59
N SER A 140 10.71 3.35 -4.53
CA SER A 140 10.97 4.40 -3.54
C SER A 140 11.44 5.69 -4.23
N TRP A 141 12.33 5.59 -5.21
CA TRP A 141 12.80 6.76 -5.95
C TRP A 141 11.80 7.32 -6.95
N ARG A 142 10.92 6.51 -7.54
CA ARG A 142 9.82 7.01 -8.38
C ARG A 142 8.82 7.83 -7.56
N TYR A 143 8.52 7.41 -6.32
CA TYR A 143 7.74 8.21 -5.38
C TYR A 143 8.47 9.49 -4.97
N LYS A 144 9.77 9.38 -4.68
CA LYS A 144 10.60 10.54 -4.36
C LYS A 144 10.65 11.56 -5.51
N ALA A 145 10.74 11.09 -6.76
CA ALA A 145 10.70 11.93 -7.95
C ALA A 145 9.39 12.72 -8.02
N ALA A 146 8.26 12.06 -7.75
CA ALA A 146 6.95 12.70 -7.66
C ALA A 146 6.88 13.73 -6.52
N ALA A 147 7.36 13.38 -5.32
CA ALA A 147 7.39 14.28 -4.17
C ALA A 147 8.29 15.50 -4.39
N MET A 148 9.38 15.35 -5.14
CA MET A 148 10.28 16.45 -5.53
C MET A 148 9.71 17.32 -6.65
N GLY A 149 8.69 16.85 -7.38
CA GLY A 149 8.15 17.53 -8.55
C GLY A 149 9.06 17.48 -9.78
N VAL A 150 9.91 16.45 -9.90
CA VAL A 150 10.72 16.20 -11.10
C VAL A 150 10.08 15.12 -11.98
N SER A 151 10.33 15.16 -13.29
CA SER A 151 9.72 14.18 -14.22
C SER A 151 10.32 12.77 -14.09
N PHE A 152 11.62 12.69 -13.75
CA PHE A 152 12.32 11.43 -13.55
C PHE A 152 13.57 11.62 -12.68
N ILE A 153 14.11 10.52 -12.13
CA ILE A 153 15.42 10.49 -11.45
C ILE A 153 16.35 9.54 -12.23
N PRO A 154 17.58 9.97 -12.59
CA PRO A 154 18.58 9.10 -13.21
C PRO A 154 19.31 8.26 -12.15
N VAL A 155 19.38 6.93 -12.35
CA VAL A 155 20.05 5.99 -11.43
C VAL A 155 20.82 4.90 -12.19
N LYS A 156 21.76 4.22 -11.55
CA LYS A 156 22.41 3.01 -12.13
C LYS A 156 21.61 1.73 -11.88
N VAL A 157 20.77 1.73 -10.86
CA VAL A 157 19.96 0.57 -10.47
C VAL A 157 19.07 0.11 -11.63
N MET A 158 18.84 -1.21 -11.70
CA MET A 158 18.18 -1.97 -12.77
C MET A 158 19.01 -2.19 -14.04
N LEU A 159 19.93 -1.29 -14.41
CA LEU A 159 20.74 -1.49 -15.62
C LEU A 159 21.49 -2.83 -15.56
N GLY A 160 21.51 -3.56 -16.68
CA GLY A 160 22.16 -4.87 -16.79
C GLY A 160 21.39 -6.03 -16.13
N THR A 161 20.15 -5.82 -15.70
CA THR A 161 19.29 -6.85 -15.10
C THR A 161 18.04 -7.11 -15.95
N ASP A 162 17.44 -8.29 -15.82
CA ASP A 162 16.13 -8.58 -16.41
C ASP A 162 15.03 -7.68 -15.83
N THR A 163 15.18 -7.19 -14.60
CA THR A 163 14.27 -6.18 -14.03
C THR A 163 14.14 -4.96 -14.95
N PHE A 164 15.24 -4.50 -15.59
CA PHE A 164 15.16 -3.40 -16.56
C PHE A 164 14.40 -3.81 -17.82
N LYS A 165 14.70 -5.02 -18.32
CA LYS A 165 14.05 -5.57 -19.51
C LYS A 165 12.54 -5.68 -19.32
N TYR A 166 12.05 -6.17 -18.17
CA TYR A 166 10.62 -6.30 -17.88
C TYR A 166 9.98 -5.06 -17.24
N SER A 167 10.64 -3.90 -17.33
CA SER A 167 10.11 -2.62 -16.85
C SER A 167 9.64 -1.72 -17.98
N GLY A 168 9.01 -0.59 -17.62
CA GLY A 168 8.80 0.54 -18.53
C GLY A 168 9.89 1.62 -18.45
N ALA A 169 11.04 1.31 -17.84
CA ALA A 169 12.14 2.26 -17.70
C ALA A 169 12.86 2.52 -19.04
N LYS A 170 13.52 3.67 -19.13
CA LYS A 170 14.31 4.07 -20.30
C LYS A 170 15.72 4.43 -19.89
N THR A 171 16.67 4.39 -20.81
CA THR A 171 18.00 4.93 -20.56
C THR A 171 18.07 6.42 -20.88
N VAL A 172 18.97 7.13 -20.21
CA VAL A 172 19.29 8.54 -20.46
C VAL A 172 20.80 8.74 -20.39
N ARG A 173 21.35 9.54 -21.30
CA ARG A 173 22.77 9.92 -21.26
C ARG A 173 22.95 11.18 -20.43
N CYS A 174 23.83 11.13 -19.44
CA CYS A 174 24.23 12.29 -18.67
C CYS A 174 24.90 13.32 -19.58
N PRO A 175 24.41 14.57 -19.66
CA PRO A 175 24.98 15.58 -20.54
C PRO A 175 26.35 16.08 -20.08
N PHE A 176 26.72 15.86 -18.81
CA PHE A 176 27.97 16.33 -18.24
C PHE A 176 29.11 15.30 -18.33
N THR A 177 28.78 14.01 -18.20
CA THR A 177 29.78 12.93 -18.14
C THR A 177 29.69 11.97 -19.32
N GLY A 178 28.61 12.03 -20.11
CA GLY A 178 28.35 11.08 -21.19
C GLY A 178 27.93 9.68 -20.71
N GLU A 179 27.86 9.41 -19.41
CA GLU A 179 27.46 8.10 -18.90
C GLU A 179 25.98 7.81 -19.11
N ILE A 180 25.65 6.53 -19.25
CA ILE A 180 24.27 6.05 -19.33
C ILE A 180 23.71 5.78 -17.92
N TYR A 181 22.45 6.20 -17.71
CA TYR A 181 21.65 5.99 -16.51
C TYR A 181 20.28 5.40 -16.89
N CYS A 182 19.67 4.67 -15.97
CA CYS A 182 18.25 4.35 -15.99
C CYS A 182 17.44 5.56 -15.55
N ALA A 183 16.52 6.03 -16.37
CA ALA A 183 15.58 7.10 -16.08
C ALA A 183 14.31 6.51 -15.44
N LEU A 184 14.15 6.76 -14.15
CA LEU A 184 12.97 6.33 -13.40
C LEU A 184 11.89 7.42 -13.45
N PRO A 185 10.77 7.22 -14.14
CA PRO A 185 9.72 8.24 -14.24
C PRO A 185 9.01 8.42 -12.90
N ALA A 186 8.63 9.66 -12.59
CA ALA A 186 7.87 9.97 -11.38
C ALA A 186 6.54 9.20 -11.33
N LEU A 187 6.24 8.63 -10.17
CA LEU A 187 5.04 7.83 -9.94
C LEU A 187 4.03 8.62 -9.12
N TYR A 188 2.88 8.94 -9.70
CA TYR A 188 1.77 9.64 -9.05
C TYR A 188 0.55 8.72 -8.97
N PRO A 189 0.36 7.96 -7.87
CA PRO A 189 -0.82 7.12 -7.71
C PRO A 189 -2.11 7.94 -7.76
N ASP A 190 -3.15 7.35 -8.34
CA ASP A 190 -4.48 7.94 -8.37
C ASP A 190 -5.11 7.97 -6.98
N VAL A 191 -4.83 6.94 -6.17
CA VAL A 191 -5.21 6.88 -4.75
C VAL A 191 -4.12 6.17 -3.95
N VAL A 192 -3.93 6.63 -2.72
CA VAL A 192 -3.00 6.07 -1.74
C VAL A 192 -3.77 5.67 -0.49
N LEU A 193 -3.48 4.46 0.01
CA LEU A 193 -4.05 3.91 1.24
C LEU A 193 -2.93 3.77 2.27
N MET A 194 -3.17 4.23 3.49
CA MET A 194 -2.19 4.13 4.57
C MET A 194 -2.85 3.82 5.91
N HIS A 195 -2.09 3.17 6.79
CA HIS A 195 -2.45 2.96 8.17
C HIS A 195 -1.37 3.52 9.10
N VAL A 196 -1.79 4.30 10.10
CA VAL A 196 -0.88 5.06 10.97
C VAL A 196 -1.24 4.90 12.44
N PRO A 197 -0.29 5.09 13.38
CA PRO A 197 -0.60 5.02 14.80
C PRO A 197 -1.61 6.09 15.21
N ARG A 198 -1.39 7.34 14.79
CA ARG A 198 -2.32 8.40 15.14
C ARG A 198 -2.41 9.49 14.10
N ALA A 199 -3.60 10.07 14.02
CA ALA A 199 -3.89 11.21 13.17
C ALA A 199 -4.79 12.20 13.88
N ASP A 200 -4.79 13.46 13.47
CA ASP A 200 -5.85 14.40 13.86
C ASP A 200 -6.99 14.43 12.84
N LYS A 201 -8.06 15.14 13.18
CA LYS A 201 -9.23 15.30 12.30
C LYS A 201 -8.93 16.02 10.97
N TYR A 202 -7.81 16.74 10.88
CA TYR A 202 -7.41 17.46 9.66
C TYR A 202 -6.59 16.58 8.72
N GLY A 203 -6.01 15.48 9.23
CA GLY A 203 -5.18 14.55 8.50
C GLY A 203 -3.68 14.72 8.74
N ASN A 204 -3.26 15.42 9.79
CA ASN A 204 -1.87 15.34 10.23
C ASN A 204 -1.64 13.98 10.88
N CYS A 205 -0.66 13.22 10.40
CA CYS A 205 -0.37 11.89 10.92
C CYS A 205 1.00 11.86 11.58
N GLN A 206 1.03 11.34 12.80
CA GLN A 206 2.27 11.02 13.50
C GLN A 206 2.54 9.53 13.39
N ILE A 207 3.74 9.19 12.93
CA ILE A 207 4.19 7.81 12.79
C ILE A 207 5.46 7.67 13.62
N GLU A 208 5.41 6.81 14.62
CA GLU A 208 6.57 6.40 15.38
C GLU A 208 7.20 5.15 14.73
N GLY A 209 8.51 5.04 14.79
CA GLY A 209 9.26 3.94 14.17
C GLY A 209 9.52 4.11 12.67
N ILE A 210 9.74 2.97 11.99
CA ILE A 210 10.25 2.93 10.63
C ILE A 210 9.14 3.28 9.64
N SER A 211 9.31 4.35 8.87
CA SER A 211 8.31 4.81 7.90
C SER A 211 8.58 4.41 6.46
N ILE A 212 9.66 3.69 6.17
CA ILE A 212 10.10 3.30 4.81
C ILE A 212 9.94 4.45 3.80
N ALA A 213 8.93 4.40 2.93
CA ALA A 213 8.67 5.40 1.89
C ALA A 213 7.36 6.20 2.10
N ASP A 214 6.66 5.99 3.23
CA ASP A 214 5.34 6.56 3.52
C ASP A 214 5.28 8.09 3.29
N LYS A 215 6.34 8.81 3.64
CA LYS A 215 6.44 10.27 3.40
C LYS A 215 6.33 10.65 1.92
N ASP A 216 6.99 9.89 1.07
CA ASP A 216 7.06 10.15 -0.38
C ASP A 216 5.80 9.60 -1.05
N VAL A 217 5.30 8.43 -0.63
CA VAL A 217 4.04 7.84 -1.09
C VAL A 217 2.86 8.79 -0.84
N ALA A 218 2.74 9.34 0.38
CA ALA A 218 1.67 10.29 0.72
C ALA A 218 1.75 11.59 -0.08
N ARG A 219 2.96 12.06 -0.41
CA ARG A 219 3.15 13.28 -1.23
C ARG A 219 2.91 13.03 -2.71
N ALA A 220 3.15 11.82 -3.19
CA ALA A 220 2.94 11.41 -4.56
C ALA A 220 1.46 11.10 -4.88
N GLY A 221 0.69 10.68 -3.88
CA GLY A 221 -0.71 10.31 -4.02
C GLY A 221 -1.61 11.48 -4.40
N LYS A 222 -2.36 11.33 -5.48
CA LYS A 222 -3.41 12.29 -5.84
C LYS A 222 -4.46 12.32 -4.75
N ARG A 223 -5.10 11.20 -4.44
CA ARG A 223 -6.00 11.07 -3.29
C ARG A 223 -5.32 10.26 -2.19
N VAL A 224 -5.41 10.67 -0.94
CA VAL A 224 -4.78 9.95 0.19
C VAL A 224 -5.83 9.67 1.26
N ILE A 225 -6.06 8.39 1.53
CA ILE A 225 -6.93 7.89 2.59
C ILE A 225 -6.04 7.33 3.69
N VAL A 226 -6.21 7.84 4.90
CA VAL A 226 -5.49 7.37 6.08
C VAL A 226 -6.48 6.72 7.03
N SER A 227 -6.20 5.49 7.43
CA SER A 227 -6.79 4.87 8.61
C SER A 227 -5.83 5.02 9.80
N ALA A 228 -6.36 5.26 11.00
CA ALA A 228 -5.55 5.47 12.20
C ALA A 228 -6.07 4.65 13.38
N GLU A 229 -5.16 4.14 14.19
CA GLU A 229 -5.46 3.49 15.47
C GLU A 229 -6.10 4.47 16.45
N GLU A 230 -5.53 5.68 16.56
CA GLU A 230 -6.02 6.74 17.44
C GLU A 230 -6.27 8.05 16.69
N ILE A 231 -7.36 8.74 17.04
CA ILE A 231 -7.58 10.13 16.64
C ILE A 231 -7.25 11.07 17.79
N ILE A 232 -6.20 11.87 17.63
CA ILE A 232 -5.73 12.82 18.63
C ILE A 232 -6.14 14.25 18.31
N ASP A 233 -6.20 15.10 19.34
CA ASP A 233 -6.41 16.53 19.15
C ASP A 233 -5.24 17.19 18.43
N ASN A 234 -5.53 18.23 17.65
CA ASN A 234 -4.49 18.99 16.95
C ASN A 234 -3.51 19.68 17.90
N SER A 235 -3.89 19.94 19.16
CA SER A 235 -2.96 20.42 20.20
C SER A 235 -1.81 19.45 20.44
N ALA A 236 -2.08 18.14 20.50
CA ALA A 236 -1.06 17.10 20.65
C ALA A 236 -0.15 17.02 19.41
N ILE A 237 -0.70 17.22 18.20
CA ILE A 237 0.11 17.35 16.98
C ILE A 237 1.09 18.52 17.09
N ARG A 238 0.61 19.66 17.60
CA ARG A 238 1.40 20.90 17.73
C ARG A 238 2.42 20.85 18.85
N GLU A 239 2.18 20.06 19.90
CA GLU A 239 3.12 19.82 20.99
C GLU A 239 4.34 19.00 20.51
N ASN A 240 4.11 18.00 19.66
CA ASN A 240 5.15 17.13 19.12
C ASN A 240 5.25 17.19 17.58
N PRO A 241 5.52 18.36 16.97
CA PRO A 241 5.41 18.54 15.52
C PRO A 241 6.43 17.71 14.73
N HIS A 242 7.58 17.40 15.33
CA HIS A 242 8.65 16.59 14.73
C HIS A 242 8.24 15.14 14.44
N LEU A 243 7.20 14.63 15.11
CA LEU A 243 6.62 13.31 14.85
C LEU A 243 5.66 13.32 13.66
N THR A 244 5.29 14.49 13.14
CA THR A 244 4.33 14.61 12.02
C THR A 244 5.02 14.28 10.71
N MET A 245 4.74 13.09 10.19
CA MET A 245 5.39 12.52 9.01
C MET A 245 4.60 12.82 7.73
N ILE A 246 3.27 12.76 7.85
CA ILE A 246 2.33 13.05 6.77
C ILE A 246 1.54 14.30 7.17
N PRO A 247 1.71 15.42 6.45
CA PRO A 247 0.99 16.65 6.76
C PRO A 247 -0.43 16.63 6.22
N TYR A 248 -1.35 17.35 6.89
CA TYR A 248 -2.77 17.39 6.56
C TYR A 248 -3.08 17.72 5.09
N PHE A 249 -2.27 18.52 4.40
CA PHE A 249 -2.53 18.91 3.01
C PHE A 249 -2.35 17.76 2.01
N CYS A 250 -1.70 16.66 2.41
CA CYS A 250 -1.64 15.44 1.60
C CYS A 250 -2.95 14.65 1.69
N VAL A 251 -3.57 14.63 2.87
CA VAL A 251 -4.67 13.72 3.25
C VAL A 251 -6.03 14.25 2.84
N ASP A 252 -6.85 13.39 2.25
CA ASP A 252 -8.22 13.69 1.81
C ASP A 252 -9.29 13.04 2.71
N ALA A 253 -8.96 11.94 3.37
CA ALA A 253 -9.85 11.24 4.31
C ALA A 253 -9.08 10.66 5.49
N VAL A 254 -9.69 10.77 6.68
CA VAL A 254 -9.21 10.17 7.93
C VAL A 254 -10.26 9.18 8.43
N VAL A 255 -9.86 7.95 8.69
CA VAL A 255 -10.73 6.89 9.20
C VAL A 255 -10.20 6.44 10.55
N HIS A 256 -11.03 6.55 11.60
CA HIS A 256 -10.69 5.98 12.89
C HIS A 256 -11.01 4.48 12.85
N GLN A 257 -9.98 3.65 12.90
CA GLN A 257 -10.12 2.21 12.87
C GLN A 257 -9.03 1.57 13.72
N PRO A 258 -9.28 1.41 15.04
CA PRO A 258 -8.47 0.57 15.89
C PRO A 258 -8.34 -0.84 15.33
N TYR A 259 -7.16 -1.42 15.50
CA TYR A 259 -6.71 -2.69 14.93
C TYR A 259 -6.81 -2.75 13.39
N GLY A 260 -6.71 -1.61 12.72
CA GLY A 260 -6.97 -1.48 11.28
C GLY A 260 -5.94 -2.17 10.38
N SER A 261 -4.79 -2.58 10.95
CA SER A 261 -3.76 -3.39 10.30
C SER A 261 -4.04 -4.89 10.38
N HIS A 262 -4.86 -5.36 11.32
CA HIS A 262 -5.10 -6.80 11.51
C HIS A 262 -5.46 -7.51 10.18
N PRO A 263 -4.86 -8.67 9.85
CA PRO A 263 -3.99 -9.51 10.70
C PRO A 263 -2.50 -9.12 10.66
N CYS A 264 -2.15 -8.02 10.00
CA CYS A 264 -0.79 -7.47 9.92
C CYS A 264 -0.40 -6.75 11.23
N GLU A 265 0.90 -6.55 11.44
CA GLU A 265 1.45 -5.88 12.61
C GLU A 265 1.14 -4.38 12.58
N MET A 266 0.98 -3.81 13.78
CA MET A 266 1.02 -2.39 14.02
C MET A 266 2.08 -2.10 15.09
N PRO A 267 3.29 -1.66 14.69
CA PRO A 267 4.43 -1.55 15.61
C PRO A 267 4.12 -0.69 16.83
N GLY A 268 4.49 -1.20 18.01
CA GLY A 268 4.22 -0.60 19.32
C GLY A 268 2.77 -0.75 19.79
N SER A 269 1.88 -1.33 18.98
CA SER A 269 0.46 -1.53 19.31
C SER A 269 0.12 -3.02 19.41
N TYR A 270 0.24 -3.79 18.33
CA TYR A 270 -0.09 -5.23 18.33
C TYR A 270 0.70 -6.01 17.27
N TRP A 271 1.01 -7.26 17.60
CA TRP A 271 1.77 -8.19 16.76
C TRP A 271 0.93 -8.77 15.62
N PHE A 272 1.59 -9.42 14.65
CA PHE A 272 0.93 -10.19 13.59
C PHE A 272 -0.01 -11.27 14.16
N ASP A 273 -1.18 -11.45 13.57
CA ASP A 273 -2.05 -12.59 13.85
C ASP A 273 -1.67 -13.78 12.95
N GLU A 274 -0.62 -14.49 13.35
CA GLU A 274 -0.06 -15.59 12.56
C GLU A 274 -1.04 -16.74 12.31
N GLU A 275 -2.01 -16.93 13.20
CA GLU A 275 -3.05 -17.95 13.04
C GLU A 275 -4.00 -17.59 11.89
N VAL A 276 -4.43 -16.33 11.82
CA VAL A 276 -5.30 -15.83 10.74
C VAL A 276 -4.53 -15.75 9.41
N ILE A 277 -3.26 -15.35 9.44
CA ILE A 277 -2.43 -15.35 8.23
C ILE A 277 -2.22 -16.77 7.71
N ALA A 278 -1.99 -17.76 8.58
CA ALA A 278 -1.87 -19.16 8.18
C ALA A 278 -3.18 -19.74 7.63
N GLU A 279 -4.33 -19.41 8.23
CA GLU A 279 -5.65 -19.77 7.68
C GLU A 279 -5.81 -19.22 6.26
N TYR A 280 -5.45 -17.95 6.06
CA TYR A 280 -5.49 -17.31 4.74
C TYR A 280 -4.58 -18.02 3.73
N LEU A 281 -3.30 -18.22 4.08
CA LEU A 281 -2.32 -18.86 3.20
C LEU A 281 -2.74 -20.28 2.79
N LYS A 282 -3.37 -21.03 3.71
CA LYS A 282 -3.96 -22.34 3.41
C LYS A 282 -5.14 -22.22 2.45
N ALA A 283 -6.05 -21.28 2.68
CA ALA A 283 -7.21 -21.05 1.82
C ALA A 283 -6.79 -20.63 0.39
N THR A 284 -5.70 -19.88 0.24
CA THR A 284 -5.23 -19.46 -1.10
C THR A 284 -4.80 -20.60 -2.02
N GLN A 285 -4.67 -21.84 -1.53
CA GLN A 285 -4.22 -22.97 -2.34
C GLN A 285 -5.25 -23.43 -3.39
N SER A 286 -6.54 -23.19 -3.18
CA SER A 286 -7.62 -23.48 -4.14
C SER A 286 -8.49 -22.24 -4.42
N GLU A 287 -9.14 -22.17 -5.58
CA GLU A 287 -10.04 -21.05 -5.92
C GLU A 287 -11.30 -21.05 -5.04
N GLU A 288 -11.86 -22.23 -4.78
CA GLU A 288 -13.04 -22.42 -3.93
C GLU A 288 -12.79 -21.97 -2.49
N ASP A 289 -11.68 -22.41 -1.88
CA ASP A 289 -11.34 -22.04 -0.50
C ASP A 289 -10.99 -20.56 -0.39
N THR A 290 -10.33 -19.99 -1.42
CA THR A 290 -10.08 -18.54 -1.47
C THR A 290 -11.40 -17.76 -1.46
N ALA A 291 -12.35 -18.16 -2.31
CA ALA A 291 -13.66 -17.52 -2.38
C ALA A 291 -14.45 -17.68 -1.07
N ALA A 292 -14.39 -18.85 -0.44
CA ALA A 292 -15.00 -19.11 0.86
C ALA A 292 -14.38 -18.24 1.97
N TYR A 293 -13.05 -18.08 2.00
CA TYR A 293 -12.34 -17.22 2.94
C TYR A 293 -12.78 -15.76 2.80
N VAL A 294 -12.75 -15.21 1.57
CA VAL A 294 -13.17 -13.83 1.32
C VAL A 294 -14.65 -13.64 1.63
N LYS A 295 -15.51 -14.63 1.33
CA LYS A 295 -16.92 -14.60 1.70
C LYS A 295 -17.09 -14.49 3.22
N LYS A 296 -16.49 -15.40 3.97
CA LYS A 296 -16.55 -15.45 5.44
C LYS A 296 -16.09 -14.14 6.09
N TYR A 297 -14.93 -13.63 5.68
CA TYR A 297 -14.28 -12.51 6.39
C TYR A 297 -14.56 -11.12 5.80
N VAL A 298 -15.18 -11.03 4.62
CA VAL A 298 -15.48 -9.74 3.98
C VAL A 298 -16.95 -9.57 3.61
N TYR A 299 -17.55 -10.54 2.91
CA TYR A 299 -18.90 -10.39 2.37
C TYR A 299 -20.01 -10.74 3.37
N ASP A 300 -19.76 -11.67 4.28
CA ASP A 300 -20.71 -12.09 5.32
C ASP A 300 -20.63 -11.22 6.58
N VAL A 301 -19.70 -10.27 6.64
CA VAL A 301 -19.57 -9.27 7.72
C VAL A 301 -19.90 -7.87 7.20
N LYS A 302 -20.58 -7.07 8.03
CA LYS A 302 -21.02 -5.71 7.70
C LYS A 302 -19.86 -4.75 7.50
N ASP A 303 -18.87 -4.82 8.38
CA ASP A 303 -17.73 -3.92 8.42
C ASP A 303 -16.50 -4.60 9.05
N PHE A 304 -15.41 -3.86 9.20
CA PHE A 304 -14.16 -4.39 9.73
C PHE A 304 -14.23 -4.70 11.24
N ASN A 305 -15.12 -4.05 12.00
CA ASN A 305 -15.28 -4.35 13.42
C ASN A 305 -15.95 -5.72 13.61
N GLU A 306 -16.94 -6.04 12.79
CA GLU A 306 -17.56 -7.38 12.81
C GLU A 306 -16.56 -8.47 12.38
N TYR A 307 -15.66 -8.17 11.44
CA TYR A 307 -14.50 -9.04 11.15
C TYR A 307 -13.63 -9.27 12.40
N LEU A 308 -13.25 -8.20 13.11
CA LEU A 308 -12.44 -8.31 14.34
C LEU A 308 -13.13 -9.16 15.42
N GLN A 309 -14.46 -9.03 15.56
CA GLN A 309 -15.24 -9.89 16.46
C GLN A 309 -15.21 -11.36 16.01
N LEU A 310 -15.36 -11.61 14.71
CA LEU A 310 -15.39 -12.97 14.14
C LEU A 310 -14.07 -13.73 14.33
N VAL A 311 -12.91 -13.05 14.28
CA VAL A 311 -11.59 -13.70 14.43
C VAL A 311 -11.18 -13.95 15.89
N GLY A 312 -11.96 -13.46 16.87
CA GLY A 312 -11.69 -13.67 18.30
C GLY A 312 -11.92 -12.43 19.17
N GLY A 313 -12.29 -11.30 18.59
CA GLY A 313 -12.70 -10.10 19.31
C GLY A 313 -11.63 -9.53 20.24
N GLU A 314 -12.09 -8.89 21.31
CA GLU A 314 -11.25 -8.14 22.25
C GLU A 314 -10.19 -9.02 22.94
N GLU A 315 -10.52 -10.28 23.25
CA GLU A 315 -9.58 -11.21 23.88
C GLU A 315 -8.36 -11.46 22.99
N LYS A 316 -8.61 -11.73 21.70
CA LYS A 316 -7.56 -11.93 20.71
C LYS A 316 -6.73 -10.67 20.51
N MET A 317 -7.36 -9.50 20.40
CA MET A 317 -6.62 -8.23 20.23
C MET A 317 -5.70 -7.93 21.42
N LYS A 318 -6.20 -8.07 22.66
CA LYS A 318 -5.37 -7.91 23.86
C LYS A 318 -4.22 -8.90 23.94
N ARG A 319 -4.40 -10.12 23.41
CA ARG A 319 -3.31 -11.10 23.30
C ARG A 319 -2.23 -10.62 22.34
N LEU A 320 -2.61 -10.10 21.16
CA LEU A 320 -1.65 -9.56 20.19
C LEU A 320 -0.88 -8.35 20.74
N GLU A 321 -1.51 -7.50 21.56
CA GLU A 321 -0.83 -6.42 22.28
C GLU A 321 0.22 -6.94 23.28
N ARG A 322 -0.11 -7.99 24.05
CA ARG A 322 0.85 -8.61 24.98
C ARG A 322 2.03 -9.23 24.24
N ILE A 323 1.78 -9.84 23.08
CA ILE A 323 2.84 -10.38 22.22
C ILE A 323 3.76 -9.25 21.72
N GLU A 324 3.19 -8.13 21.25
CA GLU A 324 3.95 -6.94 20.83
C GLU A 324 4.86 -6.40 21.94
N ARG A 325 4.40 -6.52 23.19
CA ARG A 325 5.15 -6.11 24.39
C ARG A 325 6.11 -7.18 24.93
N PHE A 326 6.27 -8.29 24.22
CA PHE A 326 7.09 -9.44 24.62
C PHE A 326 6.64 -10.10 25.94
N GLU A 327 5.39 -9.90 26.35
CA GLU A 327 4.80 -10.53 27.55
C GLU A 327 4.35 -11.97 27.27
N GLU A 328 4.10 -12.30 26.00
CA GLU A 328 3.70 -13.62 25.52
C GLU A 328 4.44 -13.93 24.21
N SER A 329 4.78 -15.20 23.96
CA SER A 329 5.40 -15.60 22.68
C SER A 329 4.35 -15.81 21.59
N PRO A 330 4.59 -15.35 20.35
CA PRO A 330 3.67 -15.56 19.25
C PRO A 330 3.55 -17.05 18.90
N PRO A 331 2.35 -17.52 18.53
CA PRO A 331 2.20 -18.83 17.91
C PRO A 331 2.75 -18.78 16.47
N TYR A 332 3.50 -19.80 16.06
CA TYR A 332 4.00 -19.93 14.68
C TYR A 332 3.45 -21.23 14.07
N PRO A 333 2.27 -21.16 13.42
CA PRO A 333 1.49 -22.35 13.02
C PRO A 333 1.92 -22.95 11.66
N TRP A 334 3.19 -22.81 11.27
CA TRP A 334 3.71 -23.25 9.97
C TRP A 334 4.72 -24.39 10.04
#